data_AF-A0A6M0CGT2-F1
#
_entry.id   AF-A0A6M0CGT2-F1
#
_cell.length_a   1.000
_cell.length_b   1.000
_cell.length_c   1.000
_cell.angle_alpha   90.00
_cell.angle_beta   90.00
_cell.angle_gamma   90.00
#
_symmetry.space_group_name_H-M   'P 1'
#
loop_
_entity.id
_entity.type
_entity.pdbx_description
1 polymer ?
#
loop_
_entity_poly.entity_id
_entity_poly.type
_entity_poly.pdbx_seq_one_letter_code
_entity_poly.pdbx_strand_id
1 'polypeptide(L)'
;MSTKEFILRFIRRYPFHIIGNIILGFAGGLFNGVNTALIVPIILIISGQKIEPKGSPPIINFLLSPFEGVPEDYRLVVMLLVVILTIILKNLTIYLKSLLSVAFSRRLTNSIKSEMFQTLMDSDLDFFTKVKVGDLTKRLGSDTAQCTATVNAYINLITQLITVLLFVSILISISWELTLISTLLVTLIAGINQLFILRSKKFGSLLNRAQKTYAIKVIEALSGIRLIKSV
;
A
#
# COMPACT_ATOMS: atom_id res chain seq x y z
N MET A 1 -24.24 -6.67 13.45
CA MET A 1 -23.82 -5.79 12.34
C MET A 1 -22.70 -6.49 11.57
N SER A 2 -22.87 -6.74 10.28
CA SER A 2 -21.90 -7.51 9.49
C SER A 2 -20.65 -6.67 9.22
N THR A 3 -19.45 -7.26 9.25
CA THR A 3 -18.17 -6.59 8.93
C THR A 3 -18.23 -5.83 7.61
N LYS A 4 -19.02 -6.34 6.64
CA LYS A 4 -19.23 -5.71 5.33
C LYS A 4 -20.03 -4.40 5.42
N GLU A 5 -21.06 -4.34 6.26
CA GLU A 5 -21.90 -3.13 6.44
C GLU A 5 -21.13 -2.02 7.15
N PHE A 6 -20.27 -2.40 8.11
CA PHE A 6 -19.36 -1.46 8.76
C PHE A 6 -18.44 -0.81 7.72
N ILE A 7 -17.77 -1.63 6.89
CA ILE A 7 -16.85 -1.14 5.85
C ILE A 7 -17.56 -0.26 4.81
N LEU A 8 -18.75 -0.66 4.34
CA LEU A 8 -19.54 0.10 3.36
C LEU A 8 -19.99 1.47 3.90
N ARG A 9 -20.37 1.53 5.18
CA ARG A 9 -20.72 2.79 5.84
C ARG A 9 -19.52 3.75 5.92
N PHE A 10 -18.30 3.22 6.08
CA PHE A 10 -17.08 4.02 6.11
C PHE A 10 -16.61 4.49 4.72
N ILE A 11 -16.68 3.65 3.68
CA ILE A 11 -16.36 4.03 2.29
C ILE A 11 -17.20 5.25 1.87
N ARG A 12 -18.48 5.28 2.23
CA ARG A 12 -19.40 6.38 1.92
C ARG A 12 -19.14 7.65 2.74
N ARG A 13 -18.49 7.55 3.90
CA ARG A 13 -18.23 8.69 4.80
C ARG A 13 -17.03 9.54 4.39
N TYR A 14 -16.07 8.99 3.61
CA TYR A 14 -14.86 9.71 3.17
C TYR A 14 -14.51 9.51 1.68
N PRO A 15 -15.41 9.88 0.75
CA PRO A 15 -15.18 9.67 -0.69
C PRO A 15 -13.97 10.46 -1.22
N PHE A 16 -13.75 11.68 -0.71
CA PHE A 16 -12.64 12.54 -1.12
C PHE A 16 -11.26 11.91 -0.87
N HIS A 17 -11.12 11.15 0.21
CA HIS A 17 -9.85 10.48 0.51
C HIS A 17 -9.54 9.36 -0.49
N ILE A 18 -10.55 8.55 -0.81
CA ILE A 18 -10.45 7.44 -1.76
C ILE A 18 -10.10 7.98 -3.16
N ILE A 19 -10.83 9.00 -3.62
CA ILE A 19 -10.61 9.61 -4.93
C ILE A 19 -9.22 10.24 -5.00
N GLY A 20 -8.82 11.02 -3.98
CA GLY A 20 -7.49 11.63 -3.93
C GLY A 20 -6.36 10.59 -3.95
N ASN A 21 -6.51 9.48 -3.22
CA ASN A 21 -5.52 8.40 -3.21
C ASN A 21 -5.41 7.69 -4.56
N ILE A 22 -6.53 7.48 -5.27
CA ILE A 22 -6.54 6.92 -6.62
C ILE A 22 -5.86 7.87 -7.61
N ILE A 23 -6.25 9.16 -7.63
CA ILE A 23 -5.69 10.16 -8.55
C ILE A 23 -4.19 10.31 -8.34
N LEU A 24 -3.74 10.50 -7.09
CA LEU A 24 -2.33 10.62 -6.78
C LEU A 24 -1.57 9.31 -7.05
N GLY A 25 -2.16 8.16 -6.71
CA GLY A 25 -1.57 6.86 -7.01
C GLY A 25 -1.35 6.64 -8.51
N PHE A 26 -2.36 6.97 -9.31
CA PHE A 26 -2.32 6.85 -10.76
C PHE A 26 -1.34 7.86 -11.40
N ALA A 27 -1.37 9.13 -10.99
CA ALA A 27 -0.43 10.14 -11.47
C ALA A 27 1.03 9.77 -11.15
N GLY A 28 1.30 9.29 -9.93
CA GLY A 28 2.63 8.82 -9.53
C GLY A 28 3.11 7.63 -10.38
N GLY A 29 2.21 6.70 -10.70
CA GLY A 29 2.51 5.57 -11.58
C GLY A 29 2.74 6.00 -13.04
N LEU A 30 1.98 6.98 -13.55
CA LEU A 30 2.21 7.56 -14.88
C LEU A 30 3.59 8.21 -14.99
N PHE A 31 3.97 9.06 -14.02
CA PHE A 31 5.31 9.65 -13.99
C PHE A 31 6.41 8.59 -13.92
N ASN A 32 6.18 7.49 -13.19
CA ASN A 32 7.10 6.36 -13.18
C ASN A 32 7.20 5.68 -14.56
N GLY A 33 6.07 5.48 -15.24
CA GLY A 33 6.02 4.93 -16.60
C GLY A 33 6.80 5.77 -17.60
N VAL A 34 6.62 7.10 -17.56
CA VAL A 34 7.40 8.05 -18.39
C VAL A 34 8.89 7.92 -18.11
N ASN A 35 9.30 7.91 -16.83
CA ASN A 35 10.70 7.74 -16.46
C ASN A 35 11.28 6.44 -17.02
N THR A 36 10.59 5.31 -16.84
CA THR A 36 11.05 4.00 -17.32
C THR A 36 11.14 3.95 -18.84
N ALA A 37 10.14 4.49 -19.54
CA ALA A 37 10.11 4.50 -20.99
C ALA A 37 11.22 5.37 -21.61
N LEU A 38 11.58 6.49 -20.98
CA LEU A 38 12.62 7.39 -21.46
C LEU A 38 14.05 6.91 -21.19
N ILE A 39 14.26 5.95 -20.28
CA ILE A 39 15.61 5.39 -20.01
C ILE A 39 16.21 4.76 -21.28
N VAL A 40 15.42 3.96 -22.01
CA VAL A 40 15.89 3.25 -23.21
C VAL A 40 16.43 4.21 -24.28
N PRO A 41 15.66 5.21 -24.76
CA PRO A 41 16.15 6.13 -25.78
C PRO A 41 17.34 6.97 -25.29
N ILE A 42 17.39 7.36 -24.00
CA ILE A 42 18.54 8.09 -23.45
C ILE A 42 19.81 7.23 -23.54
N ILE A 43 19.74 5.95 -23.14
CA ILE A 43 20.89 5.03 -23.23
C ILE A 43 21.35 4.84 -24.68
N LEU A 44 20.42 4.68 -25.61
CA LEU A 44 20.72 4.49 -27.04
C LEU A 44 21.44 5.70 -27.63
N ILE A 45 20.95 6.92 -27.36
CA ILE A 45 21.58 8.14 -27.87
C ILE A 45 22.98 8.33 -27.25
N ILE A 46 23.16 8.07 -25.94
CA ILE A 46 24.49 8.14 -25.29
C ILE A 46 25.45 7.11 -25.88
N SER A 47 24.94 5.95 -26.28
CA SER A 47 25.71 4.87 -26.91
C SER A 47 26.00 5.14 -28.39
N GLY A 48 25.62 6.30 -28.94
CA GLY A 48 25.83 6.69 -30.33
C GLY A 48 24.96 5.93 -31.33
N GLN A 49 23.94 5.19 -30.88
CA GLN A 49 22.99 4.51 -31.75
C GLN A 49 21.84 5.45 -32.11
N LYS A 50 21.51 5.52 -33.40
CA LYS A 50 20.30 6.23 -33.86
C LYS A 50 19.08 5.46 -33.41
N ILE A 51 18.10 6.17 -32.86
CA ILE A 51 16.79 5.58 -32.52
C ILE A 51 16.14 5.15 -33.83
N GLU A 52 16.09 3.85 -34.10
CA GLU A 52 15.28 3.32 -35.20
C GLU A 52 13.83 3.17 -34.71
N PRO A 53 12.86 3.92 -35.26
CA PRO A 53 11.46 3.87 -34.82
C PRO A 53 10.67 2.67 -35.38
N LYS A 54 11.31 1.76 -36.13
CA LYS A 54 10.60 0.65 -36.79
C LYS A 54 10.37 -0.51 -35.80
N GLY A 55 9.20 -0.50 -35.15
CA GLY A 55 8.70 -1.59 -34.31
C GLY A 55 8.36 -1.20 -32.87
N SER A 56 8.52 0.08 -32.51
CA SER A 56 8.22 0.58 -31.17
C SER A 56 6.70 0.58 -30.91
N PRO A 57 6.22 0.13 -29.74
CA PRO A 57 4.83 0.27 -29.35
C PRO A 57 4.34 1.73 -29.48
N PRO A 58 3.05 1.98 -29.80
CA PRO A 58 2.50 3.32 -30.01
C PRO A 58 2.81 4.33 -28.89
N ILE A 59 2.91 3.83 -27.65
CA ILE A 59 3.23 4.65 -26.47
C ILE A 59 4.64 5.25 -26.52
N ILE A 60 5.61 4.54 -27.12
CA ILE A 60 6.98 5.02 -27.26
C ILE A 60 7.01 6.17 -28.27
N ASN A 61 6.32 6.03 -29.40
CA ASN A 61 6.22 7.11 -30.39
C ASN A 61 5.48 8.33 -29.84
N PHE A 62 4.40 8.12 -29.06
CA PHE A 62 3.71 9.22 -28.38
C PHE A 62 4.65 9.96 -27.41
N LEU A 63 5.45 9.23 -26.62
CA LEU A 63 6.41 9.81 -25.69
C LEU A 63 7.61 10.46 -26.37
N LEU A 64 8.00 10.00 -27.57
CA LEU A 64 9.10 10.57 -28.34
C LEU A 64 8.68 11.76 -29.20
N SER A 65 7.41 11.87 -29.58
CA SER A 65 6.86 12.97 -30.41
C SER A 65 7.18 14.39 -29.91
N PRO A 66 7.22 14.72 -28.60
CA PRO A 66 7.58 16.05 -28.14
C PRO A 66 9.08 16.36 -28.32
N PHE A 67 9.90 15.32 -28.49
CA PHE A 67 11.36 15.42 -28.63
C PHE A 67 11.82 15.38 -30.10
N GLU A 68 10.97 14.98 -31.04
CA GLU A 68 11.29 14.98 -32.47
C GLU A 68 11.42 16.40 -33.05
N GLY A 69 10.76 17.39 -32.45
CA GLY A 69 10.87 18.81 -32.82
C GLY A 69 12.10 19.53 -32.25
N VAL A 70 12.93 18.86 -31.44
CA VAL A 70 14.10 19.46 -30.80
C VAL A 70 15.35 19.14 -31.64
N PRO A 71 16.23 20.14 -31.92
CA PRO A 71 17.49 19.89 -32.63
C PRO A 71 18.33 18.79 -31.96
N GLU A 72 19.04 17.98 -32.75
CA GLU A 72 19.80 16.81 -32.25
C GLU A 72 20.77 17.16 -31.11
N ASP A 73 21.38 18.35 -31.15
CA ASP A 73 22.32 18.84 -30.14
C ASP A 73 21.69 19.05 -28.75
N TYR A 74 20.40 19.43 -28.70
CA TYR A 74 19.69 19.72 -27.45
C TYR A 74 18.78 18.57 -27.00
N ARG A 75 18.49 17.60 -27.88
CA ARG A 75 17.51 16.54 -27.61
C ARG A 75 17.83 15.75 -26.34
N LEU A 76 19.10 15.40 -26.13
CA LEU A 76 19.57 14.71 -24.92
C LEU A 76 19.32 15.54 -23.65
N VAL A 77 19.69 16.81 -23.68
CA VAL A 77 19.57 17.72 -22.53
C VAL A 77 18.10 17.91 -22.15
N VAL A 78 17.23 18.09 -23.15
CA VAL A 78 15.78 18.23 -22.94
C VAL A 78 15.18 16.94 -22.37
N MET A 79 15.55 15.76 -22.89
CA MET A 79 15.12 14.47 -22.33
C MET A 79 15.54 14.30 -20.87
N LEU A 80 16.78 14.64 -20.53
CA LEU A 80 17.29 14.57 -19.15
C LEU A 80 16.54 15.54 -18.22
N LEU A 81 16.27 16.78 -18.68
CA LEU A 81 15.49 17.75 -17.92
C LEU A 81 14.06 17.27 -17.67
N VAL A 82 13.41 16.68 -18.67
CA VAL A 82 12.08 16.09 -18.52
C VAL A 82 12.11 14.95 -17.50
N VAL A 83 13.09 14.05 -17.56
CA VAL A 83 13.24 12.95 -16.59
C VAL A 83 13.43 13.47 -15.17
N ILE A 84 14.27 14.50 -14.97
CA ILE A 84 14.45 15.11 -13.65
C ILE A 84 13.13 15.70 -13.14
N LEU A 85 12.41 16.44 -14.00
CA LEU A 85 11.12 17.03 -13.67
C LEU A 85 10.08 15.95 -13.30
N THR A 86 9.97 14.88 -14.08
CA THR A 86 9.03 13.78 -13.82
C THR A 86 9.41 12.97 -12.59
N ILE A 87 10.70 12.86 -12.24
CA ILE A 87 11.14 12.28 -10.96
C ILE A 87 10.67 13.16 -9.79
N ILE A 88 10.82 14.47 -9.88
CA ILE A 88 10.37 15.40 -8.82
C ILE A 88 8.85 15.30 -8.66
N LEU A 89 8.10 15.37 -9.76
CA LEU A 89 6.64 15.23 -9.76
C LEU A 89 6.18 13.88 -9.22
N LYS A 90 6.85 12.78 -9.58
CA LYS A 90 6.60 11.44 -9.03
C LYS A 90 6.72 11.46 -7.51
N ASN A 91 7.86 11.94 -6.99
CA ASN A 91 8.13 11.96 -5.56
C ASN A 91 7.15 12.87 -4.81
N LEU A 92 6.83 14.03 -5.37
CA LEU A 92 5.83 14.94 -4.82
C LEU A 92 4.46 14.24 -4.71
N THR A 93 4.05 13.53 -5.75
CA THR A 93 2.77 12.82 -5.78
C THR A 93 2.72 11.69 -4.74
N ILE A 94 3.80 10.92 -4.60
CA ILE A 94 3.94 9.88 -3.58
C ILE A 94 3.87 10.50 -2.17
N TYR A 95 4.56 11.62 -1.97
CA TYR A 95 4.56 12.34 -0.69
C TYR A 95 3.17 12.87 -0.35
N LEU A 96 2.47 13.53 -1.28
CA LEU A 96 1.10 14.01 -1.09
C LEU A 96 0.13 12.86 -0.80
N LYS A 97 0.27 11.72 -1.48
CA LYS A 97 -0.51 10.51 -1.19
C LYS A 97 -0.28 10.01 0.23
N SER A 98 0.98 10.00 0.68
CA SER A 98 1.34 9.63 2.05
C SER A 98 0.75 10.59 3.09
N LEU A 99 0.87 11.90 2.88
CA LEU A 99 0.28 12.91 3.75
C LEU A 99 -1.24 12.76 3.85
N LEU A 100 -1.91 12.56 2.72
CA LEU A 100 -3.34 12.36 2.66
C LEU A 100 -3.77 11.12 3.46
N SER A 101 -3.01 10.03 3.38
CA SER A 101 -3.22 8.79 4.14
C SER A 101 -3.05 8.97 5.65
N VAL A 102 -2.01 9.69 6.08
CA VAL A 102 -1.77 10.00 7.50
C VAL A 102 -2.87 10.91 8.05
N ALA A 103 -3.25 11.96 7.31
CA ALA A 103 -4.31 12.89 7.71
C ALA A 103 -5.65 12.16 7.88
N PHE A 104 -5.99 11.28 6.95
CA PHE A 104 -7.19 10.45 7.03
C PHE A 104 -7.16 9.51 8.25
N SER A 105 -6.05 8.80 8.45
CA SER A 105 -5.86 7.89 9.59
C SER A 105 -6.05 8.60 10.95
N ARG A 106 -5.49 9.81 11.08
CA ARG A 106 -5.63 10.62 12.30
C ARG A 106 -7.06 11.07 12.53
N ARG A 107 -7.73 11.60 11.48
CA ARG A 107 -9.14 12.01 11.58
C ARG A 107 -10.04 10.85 11.96
N LEU A 108 -9.86 9.69 11.34
CA LEU A 108 -10.63 8.49 11.63
C LEU A 108 -10.44 8.03 13.07
N THR A 109 -9.18 7.96 13.53
CA THR A 109 -8.86 7.59 14.91
C THR A 109 -9.54 8.53 15.91
N ASN A 110 -9.45 9.84 15.66
CA ASN A 110 -10.04 10.84 16.56
C ASN A 110 -11.57 10.77 16.59
N SER A 111 -12.22 10.56 15.43
CA SER A 111 -13.67 10.39 15.38
C SER A 111 -14.14 9.15 16.16
N ILE A 112 -13.47 8.01 16.01
CA ILE A 112 -13.81 6.79 16.75
C ILE A 112 -13.60 7.00 18.26
N LYS A 113 -12.46 7.58 18.66
CA LYS A 113 -12.18 7.87 20.07
C LYS A 113 -13.21 8.81 20.69
N SER A 114 -13.63 9.84 19.95
CA SER A 114 -14.65 10.80 20.41
C SER A 114 -16.01 10.13 20.61
N GLU A 115 -16.43 9.29 19.66
CA GLU A 115 -17.71 8.57 19.74
C GLU A 115 -17.71 7.55 20.88
N MET A 116 -16.59 6.83 21.07
CA MET A 116 -16.41 5.90 22.19
C MET A 116 -16.40 6.63 23.53
N PHE A 117 -15.73 7.78 23.62
CA PHE A 117 -15.69 8.57 24.84
C PHE A 117 -17.07 9.10 25.22
N GLN A 118 -17.83 9.63 24.25
CA GLN A 118 -19.18 10.10 24.48
C GLN A 118 -20.10 8.96 24.95
N THR A 119 -20.03 7.80 24.28
CA THR A 119 -20.77 6.59 24.70
C THR A 119 -20.44 6.17 26.14
N LEU A 120 -19.17 6.31 26.56
CA LEU A 120 -18.78 6.01 27.93
C LEU A 120 -19.35 7.02 28.93
N MET A 121 -19.40 8.31 28.58
CA MET A 121 -19.96 9.35 29.47
C MET A 121 -21.47 9.24 29.62
N ASP A 122 -22.17 8.74 28.60
CA ASP A 122 -23.62 8.50 28.63
C ASP A 122 -24.00 7.15 29.28
N SER A 123 -23.03 6.35 29.74
CA SER A 123 -23.27 5.02 30.33
C SER A 123 -23.57 5.08 31.83
N ASP A 124 -24.47 4.21 32.31
CA ASP A 124 -24.83 4.10 33.73
C ASP A 124 -23.66 3.68 34.63
N LEU A 125 -23.69 4.10 35.90
CA LEU A 125 -22.70 3.73 36.92
C LEU A 125 -22.51 2.22 37.09
N ASP A 126 -23.57 1.42 36.90
CA ASP A 126 -23.53 -0.05 36.99
C ASP A 126 -22.52 -0.66 35.99
N PHE A 127 -22.35 -0.05 34.82
CA PHE A 127 -21.34 -0.46 33.83
C PHE A 127 -19.92 -0.32 34.37
N PHE A 128 -19.62 0.77 35.08
CA PHE A 128 -18.28 1.04 35.61
C PHE A 128 -17.90 0.14 36.79
N THR A 129 -18.88 -0.37 37.54
CA THR A 129 -18.65 -1.40 38.55
C THR A 129 -18.28 -2.77 37.97
N LYS A 130 -18.70 -3.05 36.73
CA LYS A 130 -18.49 -4.35 36.07
C LYS A 130 -17.24 -4.40 35.19
N VAL A 131 -16.75 -3.25 34.73
CA VAL A 131 -15.63 -3.17 33.77
C VAL A 131 -14.40 -2.51 34.40
N LYS A 132 -13.23 -3.13 34.25
CA LYS A 132 -11.97 -2.57 34.76
C LYS A 132 -11.53 -1.35 33.94
N VAL A 133 -11.08 -0.30 34.62
CA VAL A 133 -10.54 0.92 33.99
C VAL A 133 -9.41 0.60 32.99
N GLY A 134 -8.56 -0.37 33.30
CA GLY A 134 -7.49 -0.81 32.39
C GLY A 134 -8.00 -1.38 31.05
N ASP A 135 -9.13 -2.08 31.05
CA ASP A 135 -9.75 -2.61 29.83
C ASP A 135 -10.34 -1.48 28.98
N LEU A 136 -10.91 -0.45 29.61
CA LEU A 136 -11.41 0.75 28.92
C LEU A 136 -10.26 1.53 28.28
N THR A 137 -9.16 1.75 29.01
CA THR A 137 -7.96 2.42 28.48
C THR A 137 -7.37 1.66 27.30
N LYS A 138 -7.30 0.33 27.37
CA LYS A 138 -6.84 -0.51 26.25
C LYS A 138 -7.76 -0.38 25.02
N ARG A 139 -9.07 -0.44 25.22
CA ARG A 139 -10.06 -0.31 24.13
C ARG A 139 -9.98 1.05 23.44
N LEU A 140 -9.93 2.13 24.22
CA LEU A 140 -9.77 3.51 23.73
C LEU A 140 -8.39 3.75 23.08
N GLY A 141 -7.35 3.08 23.56
CA GLY A 141 -5.98 3.24 23.09
C GLY A 141 -5.63 2.31 21.93
N SER A 142 -5.17 1.10 22.28
CA SER A 142 -4.58 0.16 21.33
C SER A 142 -5.59 -0.43 20.35
N ASP A 143 -6.78 -0.79 20.83
CA ASP A 143 -7.73 -1.55 20.03
C ASP A 143 -8.37 -0.63 18.96
N THR A 144 -8.65 0.63 19.33
CA THR A 144 -9.10 1.66 18.38
C THR A 144 -8.04 1.98 17.32
N ALA A 145 -6.77 2.07 17.70
CA ALA A 145 -5.68 2.29 16.76
C ALA A 145 -5.52 1.12 15.79
N GLN A 146 -5.58 -0.12 16.28
CA GLN A 146 -5.55 -1.32 15.44
C GLN A 146 -6.74 -1.39 14.49
N CYS A 147 -7.95 -1.10 14.97
CA CYS A 147 -9.15 -1.06 14.14
C CYS A 147 -9.00 -0.05 12.99
N THR A 148 -8.52 1.16 13.29
CA THR A 148 -8.25 2.21 12.29
C THR A 148 -7.21 1.75 11.28
N ALA A 149 -6.11 1.13 11.72
CA ALA A 149 -5.08 0.60 10.84
C ALA A 149 -5.62 -0.50 9.90
N THR A 150 -6.46 -1.40 10.41
CA THR A 150 -7.13 -2.43 9.60
C THR A 150 -8.04 -1.80 8.55
N VAL A 151 -8.86 -0.82 8.92
CA VAL A 151 -9.75 -0.10 7.98
C VAL A 151 -8.94 0.60 6.89
N ASN A 152 -7.85 1.28 7.27
CA ASN A 152 -6.92 1.88 6.31
C ASN A 152 -6.32 0.87 5.35
N ALA A 153 -5.92 -0.31 5.84
CA ALA A 153 -5.38 -1.37 4.99
C ALA A 153 -6.39 -1.85 3.95
N TYR A 154 -7.66 -2.02 4.33
CA TYR A 154 -8.72 -2.38 3.39
C TYR A 154 -8.98 -1.30 2.34
N ILE A 155 -9.05 -0.03 2.75
CA ILE A 155 -9.22 1.09 1.80
C ILE A 155 -8.04 1.16 0.84
N ASN A 156 -6.81 1.06 1.36
CA ASN A 156 -5.61 1.04 0.54
C ASN A 156 -5.63 -0.12 -0.46
N LEU A 157 -6.04 -1.32 -0.03
CA LEU A 157 -6.19 -2.47 -0.93
C LEU A 157 -7.18 -2.19 -2.06
N ILE A 158 -8.36 -1.63 -1.75
CA ILE A 158 -9.37 -1.28 -2.77
C ILE A 158 -8.80 -0.22 -3.74
N THR A 159 -8.21 0.85 -3.23
CA THR A 159 -7.62 1.91 -4.09
C THR A 159 -6.49 1.37 -4.97
N GLN A 160 -5.68 0.44 -4.45
CA GLN A 160 -4.60 -0.19 -5.19
C GLN A 160 -5.16 -1.10 -6.29
N LEU A 161 -6.20 -1.88 -6.01
CA LEU A 161 -6.88 -2.70 -7.02
C LEU A 161 -7.44 -1.84 -8.16
N ILE A 162 -8.10 -0.72 -7.84
CA ILE A 162 -8.61 0.22 -8.85
C ILE A 162 -7.46 0.80 -9.66
N THR A 163 -6.38 1.23 -9.01
CA THR A 163 -5.19 1.78 -9.69
C THR A 163 -4.57 0.76 -10.65
N VAL A 164 -4.46 -0.51 -10.21
CA VAL A 164 -3.97 -1.61 -11.05
C VAL A 164 -4.91 -1.83 -12.24
N LEU A 165 -6.22 -1.84 -12.03
CA LEU A 165 -7.21 -1.98 -13.12
C LEU A 165 -7.09 -0.86 -14.16
N LEU A 166 -6.85 0.38 -13.72
CA LEU A 166 -6.61 1.50 -14.63
C LEU A 166 -5.35 1.26 -15.48
N PHE A 167 -4.24 0.84 -14.85
CA PHE A 167 -3.01 0.53 -15.60
C PHE A 167 -3.17 -0.66 -16.55
N VAL A 168 -3.82 -1.73 -16.12
CA VAL A 168 -4.09 -2.90 -16.98
C VAL A 168 -4.95 -2.49 -18.17
N SER A 169 -5.97 -1.65 -17.97
CA SER A 169 -6.80 -1.15 -19.07
C SER A 169 -5.98 -0.37 -20.10
N ILE A 170 -5.03 0.45 -19.64
CA ILE A 170 -4.09 1.17 -20.52
C ILE A 170 -3.18 0.20 -21.28
N LEU A 171 -2.63 -0.80 -20.59
CA LEU A 171 -1.74 -1.79 -21.22
C LEU A 171 -2.46 -2.61 -22.30
N ILE A 172 -3.69 -3.06 -22.04
CA ILE A 172 -4.52 -3.76 -23.03
C ILE A 172 -4.79 -2.87 -24.23
N SER A 173 -5.04 -1.57 -24.01
CA SER A 173 -5.24 -0.60 -25.10
C SER A 173 -3.99 -0.38 -25.96
N ILE A 174 -2.78 -0.64 -25.44
CA ILE A 174 -1.53 -0.51 -26.19
C ILE A 174 -1.25 -1.79 -27.01
N SER A 175 -1.26 -2.95 -26.36
CA SER A 175 -1.08 -4.25 -26.99
C SER A 175 -1.67 -5.34 -26.11
N TRP A 176 -2.75 -5.95 -26.59
CA TRP A 176 -3.42 -7.02 -25.87
C TRP A 176 -2.55 -8.29 -25.79
N GLU A 177 -1.76 -8.60 -26.84
CA GLU A 177 -0.91 -9.80 -26.91
C GLU A 177 0.21 -9.79 -25.84
N LEU A 178 0.97 -8.70 -25.77
CA LEU A 178 2.04 -8.54 -24.77
C LEU A 178 1.49 -8.52 -23.34
N THR A 179 0.33 -7.88 -23.16
CA THR A 179 -0.33 -7.79 -21.86
C THR A 179 -0.80 -9.17 -21.37
N LEU A 180 -1.32 -10.01 -22.26
CA LEU A 180 -1.80 -11.34 -21.93
C LEU A 180 -0.65 -12.26 -21.50
N ILE A 181 0.45 -12.24 -22.24
CA ILE A 181 1.67 -13.01 -21.90
C ILE A 181 2.24 -12.54 -20.56
N SER A 182 2.38 -11.22 -20.37
CA SER A 182 2.89 -10.64 -19.12
C SER A 182 1.99 -10.96 -17.93
N THR A 183 0.66 -10.84 -18.09
CA THR A 183 -0.32 -11.14 -17.03
C THR A 183 -0.31 -12.62 -16.66
N LEU A 184 -0.17 -13.51 -17.63
CA LEU A 184 -0.05 -14.95 -17.38
C LEU A 184 1.20 -15.26 -16.55
N LEU A 185 2.35 -14.69 -16.90
CA LEU A 185 3.60 -14.86 -16.17
C LEU A 185 3.50 -14.33 -14.73
N VAL A 186 2.97 -13.11 -14.56
CA VAL A 186 2.77 -12.52 -13.23
C VAL A 186 1.82 -13.36 -12.38
N THR A 187 0.74 -13.85 -12.97
CA THR A 187 -0.24 -14.71 -12.27
C THR A 187 0.38 -16.03 -11.84
N LEU A 188 1.21 -16.64 -12.69
CA LEU A 188 1.92 -17.88 -12.38
C LEU A 188 2.91 -17.67 -11.22
N ILE A 189 3.70 -16.59 -11.27
CA ILE A 189 4.64 -16.22 -10.20
C ILE A 189 3.90 -15.91 -8.89
N ALA A 190 2.76 -15.20 -8.97
CA ALA A 190 1.92 -14.91 -7.82
C ALA A 190 1.34 -16.20 -7.21
N GLY A 191 0.91 -17.15 -8.06
CA GLY A 191 0.44 -18.47 -7.64
C GLY A 191 1.50 -19.26 -6.87
N ILE A 192 2.74 -19.30 -7.39
CA ILE A 192 3.87 -19.94 -6.71
C ILE A 192 4.13 -19.24 -5.37
N ASN A 193 4.22 -17.90 -5.34
CA ASN A 193 4.41 -17.14 -4.11
C ASN A 193 3.32 -17.43 -3.06
N GLN A 194 2.06 -17.58 -3.49
CA GLN A 194 0.96 -17.89 -2.58
C GLN A 194 1.17 -19.23 -1.87
N LEU A 195 1.70 -20.25 -2.56
CA LEU A 195 2.06 -21.52 -1.94
C LEU A 195 3.15 -21.37 -0.88
N PHE A 196 4.17 -20.53 -1.14
CA PHE A 196 5.21 -20.20 -0.17
C PHE A 196 4.64 -19.45 1.04
N ILE A 197 3.75 -18.48 0.84
CA ILE A 197 3.09 -17.73 1.92
C ILE A 197 2.26 -18.66 2.80
N LEU A 198 1.50 -19.57 2.21
CA LEU A 198 0.69 -20.55 2.95
C LEU A 198 1.58 -21.45 3.83
N ARG A 199 2.70 -21.93 3.28
CA ARG A 199 3.69 -22.70 4.06
C ARG A 199 4.28 -21.86 5.19
N SER A 200 4.70 -20.63 4.90
CA SER A 200 5.27 -19.70 5.89
C SER A 200 4.31 -19.42 7.04
N LYS A 201 3.02 -19.20 6.76
CA LYS A 201 1.98 -19.04 7.81
C LYS A 201 1.87 -20.26 8.72
N LYS A 202 1.96 -21.48 8.17
CA LYS A 202 1.92 -22.72 8.95
C LYS A 202 3.11 -22.80 9.90
N PHE A 203 4.33 -22.59 9.41
CA PHE A 203 5.55 -22.58 10.24
C PHE A 203 5.56 -21.45 11.27
N GLY A 204 5.10 -20.25 10.89
CA GLY A 204 4.96 -19.12 11.82
C GLY A 204 3.98 -19.42 12.96
N SER A 205 2.88 -20.13 12.67
CA SER A 205 1.93 -20.54 13.71
C SER A 205 2.52 -21.58 14.68
N LEU A 206 3.36 -22.49 14.19
CA LEU A 206 4.07 -23.48 15.01
C LEU A 206 5.13 -22.82 15.88
N LEU A 207 5.91 -21.89 15.31
CA LEU A 207 6.91 -21.11 16.04
C LEU A 207 6.27 -20.29 17.17
N ASN A 208 5.17 -19.59 16.88
CA ASN A 208 4.43 -18.83 17.89
C ASN A 208 3.90 -19.72 19.03
N ARG A 209 3.44 -20.94 18.72
CA ARG A 209 3.01 -21.90 19.76
C ARG A 209 4.18 -22.38 20.61
N ALA A 210 5.31 -22.74 19.98
CA ALA A 210 6.50 -23.17 20.70
C ALA A 210 7.06 -22.06 21.60
N GLN A 211 7.09 -20.81 21.12
CA GLN A 211 7.50 -19.66 21.93
C GLN A 211 6.60 -19.44 23.14
N LYS A 212 5.27 -19.58 22.99
CA LYS A 212 4.33 -19.48 24.13
C LYS A 212 4.60 -20.57 25.17
N THR A 213 4.75 -21.82 24.73
CA THR A 213 5.03 -22.93 25.65
C THR A 213 6.37 -22.77 26.37
N TYR A 214 7.40 -22.31 25.65
CA TYR A 214 8.70 -22.02 26.24
C TYR A 214 8.61 -20.91 27.29
N ALA A 215 7.94 -19.80 26.97
CA ALA A 215 7.74 -18.70 27.91
C ALA A 215 7.00 -19.15 29.19
N ILE A 216 5.96 -19.98 29.06
CA ILE A 216 5.23 -20.55 30.20
C ILE A 216 6.17 -21.40 31.07
N LYS A 217 6.95 -22.32 30.48
CA LYS A 217 7.89 -23.17 31.23
C LYS A 217 8.98 -22.38 31.94
N VAL A 218 9.49 -21.33 31.32
CA VAL A 218 10.47 -20.43 31.95
C VAL A 218 9.84 -19.71 33.15
N ILE A 219 8.61 -19.21 33.01
CA ILE A 219 7.87 -18.58 34.11
C ILE A 219 7.61 -19.57 35.26
N GLU A 220 7.20 -20.81 34.95
CA GLU A 220 7.02 -21.86 35.96
C GLU A 220 8.33 -22.18 36.70
N ALA A 221 9.42 -22.37 35.97
CA ALA A 221 10.73 -22.67 36.56
C ALA A 221 11.26 -21.53 37.44
N LEU A 222 11.10 -20.27 36.99
CA LEU A 222 11.49 -19.09 37.76
C LEU A 222 10.59 -18.89 38.99
N SER A 223 9.29 -19.10 38.86
CA SER A 223 8.34 -18.99 39.99
C SER A 223 8.56 -20.10 41.02
N GLY A 224 8.88 -21.31 40.56
CA GLY A 224 9.19 -22.48 41.38
C GLY A 224 10.65 -22.56 41.86
N ILE A 225 11.49 -21.56 41.59
CA ILE A 225 12.94 -21.68 41.79
C ILE A 225 13.36 -21.92 43.25
N ARG A 226 12.58 -21.40 44.20
CA ARG A 226 12.78 -21.66 45.64
C ARG A 226 12.52 -23.12 46.00
N LEU A 227 11.53 -23.74 45.36
CA LEU A 227 11.12 -25.13 45.58
C LEU A 227 12.09 -26.12 44.91
N ILE A 228 12.64 -25.74 43.76
CA ILE A 228 13.67 -26.51 43.04
C ILE A 228 15.01 -26.47 43.79
N LYS A 229 15.36 -25.34 44.41
CA LYS A 229 16.60 -25.20 45.20
C LYS A 229 16.50 -25.69 46.64
N SER A 230 15.33 -26.13 47.11
CA SER A 230 15.12 -26.63 48.47
C SER A 230 15.24 -28.16 48.61
N VAL A 231 15.46 -28.88 47.51
CA VAL A 231 15.82 -30.30 47.46
C VAL A 231 17.32 -30.42 47.26
#